data_AF-A0A9D9UXP3-F1
#
_entry.id   AF-A0A9D9UXP3-F1
#
_cell.length_a   1.000
_cell.length_b   1.000
_cell.length_c   1.000
_cell.angle_alpha   90.00
_cell.angle_beta   90.00
_cell.angle_gamma   90.00
#
_symmetry.space_group_name_H-M   'P 1'
#
loop_
_entity.id
_entity.type
_entity.pdbx_description
1 polymer ?
#
loop_
_entity_poly.entity_id
_entity_poly.type
_entity_poly.pdbx_seq_one_letter_code
_entity_poly.pdbx_strand_id
1 'polypeptide(L)' 'MQKIATKIFIGASIAFGIIGIIMAVTGGLDGEQTVLSEVLARLLQVTVFIILPSFALSIAGKYLKNGSPTN' A
#
# COMPACT_ATOMS: atom_id res chain seq x y z
N MET A 1 2.17 -12.50 -13.37
CA MET A 1 2.89 -11.46 -12.62
C MET A 1 2.04 -10.21 -12.37
N GLN A 2 1.68 -9.44 -13.40
CA GLN A 2 0.94 -8.18 -13.21
C GLN A 2 -0.40 -8.30 -12.45
N LYS A 3 -1.24 -9.30 -12.79
CA LYS A 3 -2.53 -9.51 -12.11
C LYS A 3 -2.38 -9.78 -10.60
N ILE A 4 -1.25 -10.38 -10.18
CA ILE A 4 -0.93 -10.59 -8.75
C ILE A 4 -0.58 -9.24 -8.10
N ALA A 5 0.30 -8.45 -8.73
CA ALA A 5 0.73 -7.17 -8.21
C ALA A 5 -0.45 -6.19 -8.05
N THR A 6 -1.39 -6.17 -8.99
CA THR A 6 -2.61 -5.36 -8.89
C THR A 6 -3.51 -5.81 -7.73
N LYS A 7 -3.65 -7.12 -7.49
CA LYS A 7 -4.44 -7.63 -6.35
C LYS A 7 -3.80 -7.26 -5.00
N ILE A 8 -2.48 -7.39 -4.88
CA ILE A 8 -1.72 -7.01 -3.68
C ILE A 8 -1.84 -5.50 -3.44
N PHE A 9 -1.70 -4.68 -4.49
CA PHE A 9 -1.88 -3.24 -4.43
C PHE A 9 -3.28 -2.86 -3.89
N ILE A 10 -4.34 -3.48 -4.40
CA ILE A 10 -5.71 -3.21 -3.95
C ILE A 10 -5.87 -3.59 -2.47
N GLY A 11 -5.43 -4.78 -2.08
CA GLY A 11 -5.52 -5.23 -0.68
C GLY A 11 -4.76 -4.31 0.29
N ALA A 12 -3.54 -3.93 -0.07
CA ALA A 12 -2.72 -3.01 0.72
C ALA A 12 -3.33 -1.60 0.80
N SER A 13 -3.95 -1.12 -0.29
CA SER A 13 -4.63 0.19 -0.32
C SER A 13 -5.86 0.21 0.58
N ILE A 14 -6.65 -0.87 0.59
CA ILE A 14 -7.80 -1.01 1.49
C ILE A 14 -7.31 -1.04 2.95
N ALA A 15 -6.26 -1.81 3.25
CA ALA A 15 -5.69 -1.86 4.60
C ALA A 15 -5.15 -0.49 5.05
N PHE A 16 -4.41 0.22 4.18
CA PHE A 16 -3.95 1.59 4.44
C PHE A 16 -5.12 2.52 4.76
N GLY A 17 -6.21 2.46 3.98
CA GLY A 17 -7.41 3.25 4.23
C GLY A 17 -8.08 2.93 5.57
N ILE A 18 -8.24 1.65 5.91
CA ILE A 18 -8.82 1.24 7.20
C ILE A 18 -7.96 1.73 8.37
N ILE A 19 -6.64 1.50 8.32
CA ILE A 19 -5.72 1.91 9.38
C ILE A 19 -5.67 3.43 9.52
N GLY A 20 -5.68 4.16 8.39
CA GLY A 20 -5.72 5.63 8.38
C GLY A 20 -7.00 6.19 8.99
N ILE A 21 -8.16 5.58 8.70
CA ILE A 21 -9.44 5.97 9.32
C ILE A 21 -9.41 5.69 10.82
N ILE A 22 -8.93 4.52 11.25
CA ILE A 22 -8.80 4.19 12.68
C ILE A 22 -7.93 5.25 13.35
N MET A 23 -6.76 5.55 12.79
CA MET A 23 -5.82 6.55 13.33
C MET A 23 -6.45 7.95 13.45
N ALA A 24 -7.20 8.38 12.41
CA ALA A 24 -7.91 9.66 12.40
C ALA A 24 -9.01 9.74 13.47
N VAL A 25 -9.79 8.66 13.67
CA VAL A 25 -10.89 8.63 14.64
C VAL A 25 -10.38 8.44 16.07
N THR A 26 -9.28 7.72 16.27
CA THR A 26 -8.64 7.57 17.60
C THR A 26 -7.83 8.80 18.05
N GLY A 27 -7.82 9.88 17.26
CA GLY A 27 -7.21 11.16 17.64
C GLY A 27 -5.71 11.29 17.36
N GLY A 28 -5.13 10.43 16.53
CA GLY A 28 -3.67 10.34 16.37
C GLY A 28 -3.11 10.93 15.08
N LEU A 29 -2.94 12.27 15.01
CA LEU A 29 -1.93 12.98 14.19
C LEU A 29 -1.35 14.19 14.96
N ASP A 30 -2.09 14.76 15.92
CA ASP A 30 -1.68 15.90 16.77
C ASP A 30 -1.91 15.68 18.30
N GLY A 31 -2.38 14.50 18.74
CA GLY A 31 -2.64 14.14 20.15
C GLY A 31 -1.48 13.40 20.85
N GLU A 32 -1.60 13.14 22.16
CA GLU A 32 -0.56 12.45 22.96
C GLU A 32 -0.06 11.16 22.28
N GLN A 33 1.27 11.03 22.17
CA GLN A 33 1.89 9.83 21.61
C GLN A 33 1.64 8.64 22.53
N THR A 34 0.63 7.87 22.19
CA THR A 34 0.36 6.58 22.81
C THR A 34 1.04 5.48 22.00
N VAL A 35 1.44 4.38 22.65
CA VAL A 35 2.02 3.19 21.98
C VAL A 35 1.15 2.73 20.80
N LEU A 36 -0.17 2.87 20.91
CA LEU A 36 -1.12 2.53 19.85
C LEU A 36 -0.96 3.44 18.62
N SER A 37 -0.86 4.77 18.81
CA SER A 37 -0.63 5.72 17.71
C SER A 37 0.69 5.47 16.97
N GLU A 38 1.77 5.14 17.69
CA GLU A 38 3.06 4.83 17.07
C GLU A 38 3.01 3.52 16.26
N VAL A 39 2.36 2.50 16.79
CA VAL A 39 2.13 1.24 16.06
C VAL A 39 1.31 1.47 14.80
N LEU A 40 0.22 2.24 14.86
CA LEU A 40 -0.61 2.57 13.69
C LEU A 40 0.15 3.35 12.64
N ALA A 41 0.97 4.33 13.05
CA ALA A 41 1.82 5.11 12.14
C ALA A 41 2.85 4.22 11.42
N ARG A 42 3.51 3.30 12.15
CA ARG A 42 4.43 2.31 11.55
C ARG A 42 3.70 1.36 10.60
N LEU A 43 2.50 0.90 10.95
CA LEU A 43 1.67 0.07 10.07
C LEU A 43 1.31 0.80 8.77
N LEU A 44 0.90 2.08 8.86
CA LEU A 44 0.67 2.91 7.67
C LEU A 44 1.93 2.99 6.81
N GLN A 45 3.08 3.26 7.39
CA GLN A 45 4.34 3.34 6.66
C GLN A 45 4.69 2.02 5.95
N VAL A 46 4.52 0.87 6.62
CA VAL A 46 4.75 -0.44 6.01
C VAL A 46 3.79 -0.68 4.83
N THR A 47 2.51 -0.32 4.97
CA THR A 47 1.55 -0.47 3.86
C THR A 47 1.93 0.39 2.66
N VAL A 48 2.44 1.61 2.86
CA VAL A 48 2.98 2.46 1.77
C VAL A 48 4.14 1.77 1.05
N PHE A 49 5.07 1.17 1.79
CA PHE A 49 6.18 0.40 1.21
C PHE A 49 5.74 -0.86 0.46
N ILE A 50 4.51 -1.36 0.66
CA ILE A 50 3.96 -2.47 -0.14
C ILE A 50 3.20 -1.94 -1.37
N ILE A 51 2.46 -0.85 -1.21
CA ILE A 51 1.68 -0.20 -2.27
C ILE A 51 2.60 0.27 -3.40
N LEU A 52 3.69 0.99 -3.07
CA LEU A 52 4.57 1.60 -4.08
C LEU A 52 5.27 0.56 -4.98
N PRO A 53 5.93 -0.50 -4.47
CA PRO A 53 6.54 -1.53 -5.31
C PRO A 53 5.50 -2.36 -6.06
N SER A 54 4.34 -2.63 -5.46
CA SER A 54 3.25 -3.36 -6.13
C SER A 54 2.71 -2.57 -7.32
N PHE A 55 2.59 -1.24 -7.16
CA PHE A 55 2.20 -0.35 -8.25
C PHE A 55 3.26 -0.30 -9.35
N ALA A 56 4.53 -0.10 -8.99
CA ALA A 56 5.64 -0.09 -9.93
C ALA A 56 5.74 -1.40 -10.73
N LEU A 57 5.62 -2.54 -10.06
CA LEU A 57 5.63 -3.87 -10.69
C LEU A 57 4.42 -4.09 -11.60
N SER A 58 3.25 -3.58 -11.23
CA SER A 58 2.04 -3.63 -12.07
C SER A 58 2.24 -2.84 -13.39
N ILE A 59 2.91 -1.70 -13.32
CA ILE A 59 3.24 -0.89 -14.51
C ILE A 59 4.35 -1.55 -15.34
N ALA A 60 5.46 -1.97 -14.72
CA ALA A 60 6.55 -2.66 -15.41
C ALA A 60 6.07 -3.92 -16.14
N GLY A 61 5.15 -4.68 -15.54
CA GLY A 61 4.52 -5.83 -16.17
C GLY A 61 3.74 -5.50 -17.46
N LYS A 62 3.13 -4.30 -17.56
CA LYS A 62 2.46 -3.84 -18.80
C LYS A 62 3.46 -3.57 -19.91
N TYR A 63 4.57 -2.91 -19.58
CA TYR A 63 5.61 -2.55 -20.55
C TYR A 63 6.34 -3.79 -21.08
N LEU A 64 6.66 -4.76 -20.22
CA LEU A 64 7.29 -6.02 -20.64
C LEU A 64 6.36 -6.89 -21.51
N LYS A 65 5.06 -6.90 -21.22
CA LYS A 65 4.07 -7.65 -22.01
C LYS A 65 3.89 -7.07 -23.42
N ASN A 66 3.97 -5.76 -23.58
CA ASN A 66 3.80 -5.09 -24.87
C ASN A 66 5.09 -5.00 -25.71
N GLY A 67 6.26 -5.27 -25.11
CA GLY A 67 7.56 -5.28 -25.80
C GLY A 67 8.03 -6.65 -26.31
N SER A 68 7.24 -7.70 -26.12
CA SER A 68 7.59 -9.04 -26.60
C SER A 68 7.05 -9.24 -28.02
N PRO A 69 7.89 -9.39 -29.07
CA PRO A 69 7.42 -9.81 -30.38
C PRO A 69 6.82 -11.21 -30.21
N THR A 70 5.56 -11.35 -30.64
CA THR A 70 4.85 -12.62 -30.73
C THR A 70 5.66 -13.57 -31.61
N ASN A 71 6.25 -14.61 -31.02
CA ASN A 71 6.51 -15.87 -31.71
C ASN A 71 5.34 -16.81 -31.39
#